data_AF-A0A7V5VL68-F1
#
_entry.id   AF-A0A7V5VL68-F1
#
_cell.length_a   1.000
_cell.length_b   1.000
_cell.length_c   1.000
_cell.angle_alpha   90.00
_cell.angle_beta   90.00
_cell.angle_gamma   90.00
#
_symmetry.space_group_name_H-M   'P 1'
#
loop_
_entity.id
_entity.type
_entity.pdbx_description
1 polymer ?
#
loop_
_entity_poly.entity_id
_entity_poly.type
_entity_poly.pdbx_seq_one_letter_code
_entity_poly.pdbx_strand_id
1 'polypeptide(L)'
;MKRKAGVAVIGLIALFALSLLACSGGGGGGGGTTTFSLAVTGTPASAKVYLNGQLVENPQRITLPPGAHTIRVETTLSNGQVVAQEFTVVAGAVGSIQYDLSRYQIETNPATIEVWAGETITVAASLRDLRTNSVVSADFVWSVRDTNRATVQKLTTNSARLTGVSLGATRLVITDARTGVTFEVPVSVLDFPPPPN
;
A
#
# COMPACT_ATOMS: atom_id res chain seq x y z
N MET A 1 -23.58 0.04 41.86
CA MET A 1 -22.12 0.01 42.11
C MET A 1 -21.39 0.05 40.79
N LYS A 2 -20.61 1.12 40.53
CA LYS A 2 -19.84 1.32 39.31
C LYS A 2 -18.61 0.41 39.32
N ARG A 3 -18.37 -0.39 38.28
CA ARG A 3 -17.07 -1.02 38.03
C ARG A 3 -16.54 -0.56 36.67
N LYS A 4 -15.41 0.14 36.73
CA LYS A 4 -14.67 0.72 35.62
C LYS A 4 -14.11 -0.42 34.76
N ALA A 5 -14.48 -0.47 33.48
CA ALA A 5 -13.75 -1.26 32.49
C ALA A 5 -12.62 -0.38 31.93
N GLY A 6 -11.39 -0.73 32.25
CA GLY A 6 -10.20 -0.11 31.68
C GLY A 6 -10.13 -0.44 30.19
N VAL A 7 -10.21 0.60 29.36
CA VAL A 7 -9.99 0.50 27.92
C VAL A 7 -8.48 0.53 27.69
N ALA A 8 -7.90 -0.61 27.32
CA ALA A 8 -6.56 -0.66 26.76
C ALA A 8 -6.63 -0.20 25.30
N VAL A 9 -6.48 1.11 25.09
CA VAL A 9 -6.26 1.70 23.77
C VAL A 9 -4.84 1.36 23.35
N ILE A 10 -4.63 0.29 22.59
CA ILE A 10 -3.40 0.10 21.83
C ILE A 10 -3.58 0.88 20.54
N GLY A 11 -3.23 2.17 20.60
CA GLY A 11 -3.22 3.06 19.46
C GLY A 11 -2.20 2.57 18.43
N LEU A 12 -2.68 2.24 17.23
CA LEU A 12 -1.86 2.10 16.05
C LEU A 12 -1.39 3.52 15.68
N ILE A 13 -0.19 3.89 16.16
CA ILE A 13 0.41 5.17 15.83
C ILE A 13 0.82 5.13 14.36
N ALA A 14 0.02 5.76 13.50
CA ALA A 14 0.50 6.26 12.23
C ALA A 14 1.57 7.30 12.57
N LEU A 15 2.84 6.94 12.37
CA LEU A 15 3.96 7.83 12.65
C LEU A 15 3.97 8.94 11.59
N PHE A 16 3.26 10.03 11.88
CA PHE A 16 3.34 11.28 11.14
C PHE A 16 4.73 11.87 11.40
N ALA A 17 5.62 11.76 10.41
CA ALA A 17 6.96 12.31 10.48
C ALA A 17 6.90 13.85 10.36
N LEU A 18 6.78 14.54 11.48
CA LEU A 18 7.10 15.96 11.60
C LEU A 18 7.84 16.23 12.92
N SER A 19 9.16 16.25 12.84
CA SER A 19 10.02 17.20 13.57
C SER A 19 11.48 16.99 13.16
N LEU A 20 12.00 17.89 12.31
CA LEU A 20 13.43 18.12 12.13
C LEU A 20 13.96 18.79 13.39
N LEU A 21 14.57 18.02 14.28
CA LEU A 21 15.51 18.56 15.26
C LEU A 21 16.89 18.00 14.93
N ALA A 22 17.67 18.85 14.26
CA ALA A 22 19.09 18.67 14.07
C ALA A 22 19.78 18.71 15.44
N CYS A 23 20.07 17.54 16.03
CA CYS A 23 21.09 17.44 17.06
C CYS A 23 22.44 17.28 16.36
N SER A 24 23.10 18.42 16.15
CA SER A 24 24.52 18.51 15.87
C SER A 24 25.29 17.93 17.06
N GLY A 25 25.94 16.78 16.85
CA GLY A 25 26.88 16.15 17.76
C GLY A 25 28.00 15.53 16.94
N GLY A 26 29.16 16.18 16.93
CA GLY A 26 30.34 15.74 16.19
C GLY A 26 31.12 14.62 16.90
N GLY A 27 31.96 13.93 16.12
CA GLY A 27 33.12 13.20 16.63
C GLY A 27 33.38 11.84 15.99
N GLY A 28 34.57 11.69 15.38
CA GLY A 28 35.33 10.44 15.45
C GLY A 28 35.47 9.67 14.15
N GLY A 29 36.69 9.65 13.61
CA GLY A 29 37.07 8.97 12.38
C GLY A 29 36.97 7.45 12.40
N GLY A 30 36.88 6.90 11.20
CA GLY A 30 36.93 5.47 10.91
C GLY A 30 36.28 5.25 9.55
N GLY A 31 37.09 5.02 8.52
CA GLY A 31 36.64 4.71 7.15
C GLY A 31 35.96 3.36 7.03
N GLY A 32 35.00 3.08 7.91
CA GLY A 32 34.02 2.01 7.77
C GLY A 32 32.77 2.60 7.17
N THR A 33 32.23 1.99 6.12
CA THR A 33 30.85 2.21 5.70
C THR A 33 29.94 1.94 6.89
N THR A 34 29.48 2.99 7.57
CA THR A 34 28.54 2.85 8.68
C THR A 34 27.24 2.32 8.14
N THR A 35 27.00 1.03 8.29
CA THR A 35 25.75 0.40 7.89
C THR A 35 24.90 0.09 9.11
N PHE A 36 23.59 0.20 8.94
CA PHE A 36 22.60 -0.02 9.98
C PHE A 36 21.80 -1.28 9.70
N SER A 37 21.45 -2.02 10.75
CA SER A 37 20.61 -3.21 10.64
C SER A 37 19.14 -2.85 10.84
N LEU A 38 18.28 -3.33 9.94
CA LEU A 38 16.83 -3.22 10.02
C LEU A 38 16.20 -4.62 9.93
N ALA A 39 15.24 -4.90 10.81
CA ALA A 39 14.39 -6.09 10.72
C ALA A 39 12.96 -5.71 10.31
N VAL A 40 12.42 -6.36 9.29
CA VAL A 40 11.06 -6.17 8.80
C VAL A 40 10.29 -7.47 8.99
N THR A 41 9.29 -7.47 9.87
CA THR A 41 8.48 -8.65 10.18
C THR A 41 7.00 -8.29 10.21
N GLY A 42 6.13 -9.28 10.02
CA GLY A 42 4.70 -9.02 10.02
C GLY A 42 3.87 -10.18 9.52
N THR A 43 2.58 -9.90 9.26
CA THR A 43 1.60 -10.88 8.79
C THR A 43 1.08 -10.48 7.41
N PRO A 44 1.00 -11.40 6.42
CA PRO A 44 1.49 -12.78 6.48
C PRO A 44 3.04 -12.84 6.41
N ALA A 45 3.64 -13.85 7.04
CA ALA A 45 5.09 -14.04 7.02
C ALA A 45 5.67 -14.29 5.62
N SER A 46 4.82 -14.68 4.66
CA SER A 46 5.15 -14.89 3.25
C SER A 46 5.14 -13.61 2.41
N ALA A 47 4.86 -12.44 3.01
CA ALA A 47 4.88 -11.19 2.27
C ALA A 47 6.29 -10.90 1.73
N LYS A 48 6.35 -10.40 0.50
CA LYS A 48 7.60 -9.97 -0.12
C LYS A 48 8.00 -8.62 0.43
N VAL A 49 9.28 -8.43 0.67
CA VAL A 49 9.85 -7.17 1.17
C VAL A 49 10.80 -6.63 0.12
N TYR A 50 10.66 -5.34 -0.18
CA TYR A 50 11.47 -4.62 -1.14
C TYR A 50 12.15 -3.43 -0.46
N LEU A 51 13.43 -3.25 -0.73
CA LEU A 51 14.22 -2.09 -0.34
C LEU A 51 14.51 -1.27 -1.59
N ASN A 52 14.05 -0.02 -1.64
CA ASN A 52 14.21 0.87 -2.79
C ASN A 52 13.80 0.19 -4.12
N GLY A 53 12.73 -0.61 -4.09
CA GLY A 53 12.21 -1.36 -5.23
C GLY A 53 12.91 -2.69 -5.54
N GLN A 54 13.99 -3.04 -4.84
CA GLN A 54 14.71 -4.31 -5.01
C GLN A 54 14.25 -5.35 -3.98
N LEU A 55 14.02 -6.58 -4.43
CA LEU A 55 13.59 -7.67 -3.54
C LEU A 55 14.66 -7.95 -2.48
N VAL A 56 14.22 -8.14 -1.25
CA VAL A 56 15.06 -8.48 -0.10
C VAL A 56 14.88 -9.96 0.23
N GLU A 57 15.97 -10.73 0.13
CA GLU A 57 15.98 -12.17 0.44
C GLU A 57 15.85 -12.46 1.94
N ASN A 58 16.45 -11.62 2.80
CA ASN A 58 16.39 -11.78 4.25
C ASN A 58 15.82 -10.53 4.95
N PRO A 59 14.49 -10.43 5.09
CA PRO A 59 13.83 -9.29 5.73
C PRO A 59 14.20 -9.08 7.20
N GLN A 60 14.71 -10.11 7.89
CA GLN A 60 15.09 -10.01 9.30
C GLN A 60 16.47 -9.37 9.51
N ARG A 61 17.28 -9.26 8.46
CA ARG A 61 18.62 -8.63 8.49
C ARG A 61 18.87 -7.83 7.22
N ILE A 62 18.24 -6.69 7.12
CA ILE A 62 18.49 -5.71 6.05
C ILE A 62 19.64 -4.81 6.47
N THR A 63 20.64 -4.66 5.61
CA THR A 63 21.75 -3.73 5.82
C THR A 63 21.48 -2.44 5.05
N LEU A 64 21.37 -1.33 5.78
CA LEU A 64 21.07 -0.02 5.22
C LEU A 64 22.31 0.88 5.23
N PRO A 65 22.73 1.43 4.07
CA PRO A 65 23.62 2.58 4.04
C PRO A 65 23.03 3.78 4.79
N PRO A 66 23.83 4.82 5.12
CA PRO A 66 23.29 6.07 5.66
C PRO A 66 22.33 6.73 4.66
N GLY A 67 21.23 7.28 5.17
CA GLY A 67 20.26 8.02 4.37
C GLY A 67 18.82 7.53 4.55
N ALA A 68 17.93 8.08 3.73
CA ALA A 68 16.54 7.66 3.67
C ALA A 68 16.38 6.50 2.69
N HIS A 69 15.56 5.53 3.08
CA HIS A 69 15.24 4.33 2.31
C HIS A 69 13.74 4.10 2.31
N THR A 70 13.26 3.51 1.22
CA THR A 70 11.88 3.08 1.07
C THR A 70 11.82 1.57 1.27
N ILE A 71 11.01 1.13 2.23
CA ILE A 71 10.65 -0.27 2.41
C ILE A 71 9.22 -0.46 1.92
N ARG A 72 9.02 -1.36 0.97
CA ARG A 72 7.69 -1.79 0.55
C ARG A 72 7.49 -3.25 0.95
N VAL A 73 6.40 -3.54 1.63
CA VAL A 73 5.96 -4.91 1.92
C VAL A 73 4.70 -5.18 1.11
N GLU A 74 4.59 -6.37 0.50
CA GLU A 74 3.41 -6.72 -0.29
C GLU A 74 3.07 -8.21 -0.24
N THR A 75 1.79 -8.50 -0.40
CA THR A 75 1.26 -9.84 -0.58
C THR A 75 0.21 -9.85 -1.69
N THR A 76 0.03 -11.00 -2.33
CA THR A 76 -1.03 -11.20 -3.33
C THR A 76 -2.08 -12.14 -2.75
N LEU A 77 -3.34 -11.69 -2.78
CA LEU A 77 -4.49 -12.47 -2.35
C LEU A 77 -4.90 -13.47 -3.44
N SER A 78 -5.71 -14.47 -3.08
CA SER A 78 -6.17 -15.51 -4.01
C SER A 78 -6.98 -14.99 -5.19
N ASN A 79 -7.63 -13.83 -5.06
CA ASN A 79 -8.36 -13.15 -6.11
C ASN A 79 -7.47 -12.28 -7.05
N GLY A 80 -6.14 -12.36 -6.92
CA GLY A 80 -5.18 -11.60 -7.74
C GLY A 80 -4.97 -10.14 -7.30
N GLN A 81 -5.67 -9.71 -6.25
CA GLN A 81 -5.46 -8.40 -5.63
C GLN A 81 -4.12 -8.36 -4.90
N VAL A 82 -3.36 -7.29 -5.09
CA VAL A 82 -2.13 -7.05 -4.33
C VAL A 82 -2.46 -6.11 -3.17
N VAL A 83 -1.99 -6.44 -1.97
CA VAL A 83 -2.03 -5.57 -0.80
C VAL A 83 -0.60 -5.19 -0.45
N ALA A 84 -0.33 -3.90 -0.32
CA ALA A 84 1.00 -3.41 -0.04
C ALA A 84 0.99 -2.27 0.99
N GLN A 85 2.12 -2.09 1.67
CA GLN A 85 2.36 -0.96 2.53
C GLN A 85 3.78 -0.46 2.33
N GLU A 86 3.94 0.86 2.32
CA GLU A 86 5.23 1.51 2.12
C GLU A 86 5.62 2.30 3.37
N PHE A 87 6.90 2.20 3.73
CA PHE A 87 7.50 2.85 4.88
C PHE A 87 8.73 3.63 4.41
N THR A 88 8.85 4.88 4.81
CA THR A 88 10.10 5.63 4.69
C THR A 88 10.87 5.50 5.99
N VAL A 89 12.11 5.01 5.92
CA VAL A 89 12.99 4.86 7.07
C VAL A 89 14.29 5.61 6.86
N VAL A 90 14.76 6.30 7.89
CA VAL A 90 16.11 6.86 7.92
C VAL A 90 17.01 5.86 8.62
N ALA A 91 18.11 5.48 7.99
CA ALA A 91 19.04 4.51 8.54
C ALA A 91 19.56 4.97 9.92
N GLY A 92 19.54 4.04 10.89
CA GLY A 92 19.90 4.31 12.28
C GLY A 92 18.79 4.91 13.15
N ALA A 93 17.69 5.40 12.57
CA ALA A 93 16.54 5.91 13.33
C ALA A 93 15.56 4.80 13.75
N VAL A 94 15.50 3.71 12.97
CA VAL A 94 14.56 2.61 13.18
C VAL A 94 15.30 1.29 13.10
N GLY A 95 15.18 0.45 14.13
CA GLY A 95 15.76 -0.90 14.16
C GLY A 95 14.82 -2.00 13.68
N SER A 96 13.50 -1.74 13.67
CA SER A 96 12.52 -2.70 13.15
C SER A 96 11.22 -2.06 12.64
N ILE A 97 10.59 -2.73 11.67
CA ILE A 97 9.26 -2.42 11.14
C ILE A 97 8.36 -3.62 11.40
N GLN A 98 7.13 -3.36 11.88
CA GLN A 98 6.06 -4.34 11.97
C GLN A 98 4.96 -4.01 10.96
N TYR A 99 4.50 -5.00 10.20
CA TYR A 99 3.39 -4.85 9.27
C TYR A 99 2.25 -5.85 9.51
N ASP A 100 1.05 -5.48 9.09
CA ASP A 100 -0.10 -6.38 9.02
C ASP A 100 -0.92 -6.11 7.75
N LEU A 101 -0.64 -6.88 6.70
CA LEU A 101 -1.35 -6.86 5.42
C LEU A 101 -2.59 -7.77 5.43
N SER A 102 -2.84 -8.48 6.53
CA SER A 102 -3.98 -9.40 6.69
C SER A 102 -5.19 -8.75 7.37
N ARG A 103 -5.02 -7.52 7.87
CA ARG A 103 -6.07 -6.82 8.60
C ARG A 103 -7.14 -6.25 7.69
N TYR A 104 -6.74 -5.68 6.56
CA TYR A 104 -7.64 -4.91 5.71
C TYR A 104 -7.76 -5.52 4.33
N GLN A 105 -8.97 -5.47 3.78
CA GLN A 105 -9.27 -5.84 2.41
C GLN A 105 -10.09 -4.74 1.74
N ILE A 106 -9.77 -4.43 0.49
CA ILE A 106 -10.66 -3.64 -0.36
C ILE A 106 -11.68 -4.55 -1.02
N GLU A 107 -12.94 -4.12 -1.01
CA GLU A 107 -14.01 -4.71 -1.80
C GLU A 107 -14.43 -3.67 -2.84
N THR A 108 -14.39 -4.05 -4.11
CA THR A 108 -14.80 -3.18 -5.22
C THR A 108 -16.13 -3.62 -5.80
N ASN A 109 -16.86 -2.67 -6.37
CA ASN A 109 -18.05 -2.92 -7.17
C ASN A 109 -17.93 -2.12 -8.48
N PRO A 110 -17.79 -2.80 -9.65
CA PRO A 110 -17.75 -4.26 -9.82
C PRO A 110 -16.47 -4.88 -9.23
N ALA A 111 -16.57 -6.15 -8.80
CA ALA A 111 -15.44 -6.89 -8.20
C ALA A 111 -14.40 -7.31 -9.25
N THR A 112 -14.85 -7.60 -10.47
CA THR A 112 -14.00 -7.75 -11.66
C THR A 112 -14.15 -6.50 -12.51
N ILE A 113 -13.04 -5.86 -12.85
CA ILE A 113 -13.04 -4.58 -13.53
C ILE A 113 -12.67 -4.79 -14.99
N GLU A 114 -13.67 -4.74 -15.86
CA GLU A 114 -13.53 -4.79 -17.31
C GLU A 114 -14.15 -3.53 -17.92
N VAL A 115 -13.44 -2.91 -18.86
CA VAL A 115 -13.89 -1.69 -19.54
C VAL A 115 -13.48 -1.74 -21.01
N TRP A 116 -14.36 -1.38 -21.93
CA TRP A 116 -13.99 -1.27 -23.34
C TRP A 116 -13.14 -0.02 -23.58
N ALA A 117 -12.23 -0.07 -24.55
CA ALA A 117 -11.50 1.10 -24.99
C ALA A 117 -12.48 2.20 -25.45
N GLY A 118 -12.29 3.43 -24.95
CA GLY A 118 -13.20 4.57 -25.19
C GLY A 118 -14.39 4.65 -24.25
N GLU A 119 -14.71 3.57 -23.53
CA GLU A 119 -15.85 3.53 -22.60
C GLU A 119 -15.44 3.84 -21.16
N THR A 120 -16.45 4.10 -20.32
CA THR A 120 -16.26 4.37 -18.90
C THR A 120 -17.09 3.45 -18.02
N ILE A 121 -16.55 3.15 -16.84
CA ILE A 121 -17.28 2.47 -15.77
C ILE A 121 -17.09 3.21 -14.45
N THR A 122 -18.08 3.12 -13.56
CA THR A 122 -17.92 3.61 -12.19
C THR A 122 -17.52 2.46 -11.29
N VAL A 123 -16.42 2.63 -10.56
CA VAL A 123 -15.93 1.68 -9.56
C VAL A 123 -16.16 2.28 -8.18
N ALA A 124 -16.94 1.61 -7.36
CA ALA A 124 -17.07 1.91 -5.94
C ALA A 124 -16.13 1.00 -5.13
N ALA A 125 -15.66 1.46 -3.97
CA ALA A 125 -14.85 0.67 -3.07
C ALA A 125 -15.26 0.84 -1.60
N SER A 126 -15.10 -0.22 -0.81
CA SER A 126 -15.23 -0.23 0.64
C SER A 126 -14.04 -0.92 1.29
N LEU A 127 -13.62 -0.42 2.45
CA LEU A 127 -12.56 -1.02 3.25
C LEU A 127 -13.18 -1.92 4.31
N ARG A 128 -12.86 -3.21 4.31
CA ARG A 128 -13.27 -4.16 5.33
C ARG A 128 -12.11 -4.41 6.30
N ASP A 129 -12.37 -4.26 7.60
CA ASP A 129 -11.50 -4.80 8.65
C ASP A 129 -11.84 -6.28 8.83
N LEU A 130 -10.90 -7.17 8.52
CA LEU A 130 -11.06 -8.62 8.55
C LEU A 130 -11.06 -9.18 9.98
N ARG A 131 -10.58 -8.41 10.97
CA ARG A 131 -10.61 -8.84 12.37
C ARG A 131 -12.01 -8.71 12.97
N THR A 132 -12.71 -7.65 12.61
CA THR A 132 -14.08 -7.35 13.09
C THR A 132 -15.15 -7.66 12.05
N ASN A 133 -14.75 -8.10 10.86
CA ASN A 133 -15.61 -8.32 9.69
C ASN A 133 -16.57 -7.15 9.40
N SER A 134 -16.09 -5.91 9.57
CA SER A 134 -16.90 -4.71 9.46
C SER A 134 -16.35 -3.77 8.39
N VAL A 135 -17.24 -3.10 7.65
CA VAL A 135 -16.85 -2.01 6.77
C VAL A 135 -16.47 -0.80 7.63
N VAL A 136 -15.27 -0.28 7.41
CA VAL A 136 -14.74 0.88 8.11
C VAL A 136 -14.66 2.07 7.16
N SER A 137 -14.73 3.28 7.73
CA SER A 137 -14.44 4.50 6.97
C SER A 137 -13.05 4.41 6.35
N ALA A 138 -12.88 5.01 5.17
CA ALA A 138 -11.64 5.09 4.41
C ALA A 138 -11.51 6.45 3.73
N ASP A 139 -10.27 6.86 3.43
CA ASP A 139 -9.99 8.00 2.57
C ASP A 139 -9.16 7.58 1.36
N PHE A 140 -9.84 7.18 0.28
CA PHE A 140 -9.14 6.61 -0.87
C PHE A 140 -8.58 7.68 -1.80
N VAL A 141 -7.33 7.45 -2.17
CA VAL A 141 -6.63 8.03 -3.32
C VAL A 141 -6.61 6.99 -4.43
N TRP A 142 -6.97 7.41 -5.63
CA TRP A 142 -7.15 6.55 -6.80
C TRP A 142 -6.10 6.87 -7.86
N SER A 143 -5.44 5.85 -8.39
CA SER A 143 -4.55 5.96 -9.55
C SER A 143 -4.57 4.66 -10.36
N VAL A 144 -3.94 4.65 -11.54
CA VAL A 144 -3.77 3.45 -12.36
C VAL A 144 -2.28 3.26 -12.62
N ARG A 145 -1.80 2.01 -12.61
CA ARG A 145 -0.37 1.71 -12.83
C ARG A 145 0.13 2.11 -14.22
N ASP A 146 -0.62 1.76 -15.27
CA ASP A 146 -0.31 2.14 -16.65
C ASP A 146 -1.45 2.98 -17.25
N THR A 147 -1.20 4.29 -17.38
CA THR A 147 -2.16 5.25 -17.91
C THR A 147 -2.37 5.15 -19.42
N ASN A 148 -1.51 4.41 -20.13
CA ASN A 148 -1.71 4.13 -21.56
C ASN A 148 -2.80 3.08 -21.77
N ARG A 149 -3.15 2.31 -20.73
CA ARG A 149 -4.22 1.30 -20.77
C ARG A 149 -5.54 1.83 -20.25
N ALA A 150 -5.53 2.51 -19.10
CA ALA A 150 -6.73 3.10 -18.52
C ALA A 150 -6.40 4.36 -17.73
N THR A 151 -7.36 5.28 -17.60
CA THR A 151 -7.27 6.43 -16.70
C THR A 151 -8.34 6.36 -15.62
N VAL A 152 -8.09 6.99 -14.47
CA VAL A 152 -9.06 7.07 -13.38
C VAL A 152 -9.26 8.51 -12.92
N GLN A 153 -10.51 8.88 -12.67
CA GLN A 153 -10.90 10.15 -12.10
C GLN A 153 -11.68 9.90 -10.80
N LYS A 154 -11.19 10.47 -9.69
CA LYS A 154 -11.92 10.42 -8.40
C LYS A 154 -13.26 11.15 -8.56
N LEU A 155 -14.35 10.49 -8.17
CA LEU A 155 -15.69 11.09 -8.11
C LEU A 155 -16.03 11.46 -6.67
N THR A 156 -15.84 10.52 -5.75
CA THR A 156 -15.99 10.71 -4.31
C THR A 156 -14.81 10.05 -3.59
N THR A 157 -14.80 10.09 -2.26
CA THR A 157 -13.83 9.30 -1.48
C THR A 157 -13.91 7.82 -1.80
N ASN A 158 -15.12 7.26 -1.97
CA ASN A 158 -15.35 5.82 -2.12
C ASN A 158 -15.71 5.40 -3.55
N SER A 159 -15.57 6.30 -4.54
CA SER A 159 -15.83 5.96 -5.93
C SER A 159 -14.99 6.74 -6.92
N ALA A 160 -14.70 6.10 -8.05
CA ALA A 160 -14.00 6.70 -9.16
C ALA A 160 -14.59 6.26 -10.51
N ARG A 161 -14.41 7.11 -11.52
CA ARG A 161 -14.70 6.79 -12.91
C ARG A 161 -13.43 6.27 -13.56
N LEU A 162 -13.47 5.04 -14.04
CA LEU A 162 -12.41 4.43 -14.82
C LEU A 162 -12.75 4.56 -16.32
N THR A 163 -11.77 4.91 -17.14
CA THR A 163 -11.91 5.01 -18.61
C THR A 163 -10.92 4.08 -19.28
N GLY A 164 -11.40 3.23 -20.18
CA GLY A 164 -10.53 2.38 -21.00
C GLY A 164 -9.85 3.23 -22.08
N VAL A 165 -8.53 3.09 -22.22
CA VAL A 165 -7.74 3.82 -23.22
C VAL A 165 -7.35 2.90 -24.38
N SER A 166 -6.74 1.75 -24.06
CA SER A 166 -6.30 0.79 -25.09
C SER A 166 -6.33 -0.64 -24.57
N LEU A 167 -6.58 -1.59 -25.48
CA LEU A 167 -6.58 -3.03 -25.21
C LEU A 167 -5.35 -3.44 -24.38
N GLY A 168 -5.58 -4.20 -23.32
CA GLY A 168 -4.52 -4.74 -22.46
C GLY A 168 -4.95 -4.84 -20.99
N ALA A 169 -3.97 -5.10 -20.13
CA ALA A 169 -4.19 -5.22 -18.69
C ALA A 169 -3.43 -4.13 -17.93
N THR A 170 -4.01 -3.67 -16.82
CA THR A 170 -3.37 -2.73 -15.88
C THR A 170 -3.89 -3.01 -14.46
N ARG A 171 -3.53 -2.16 -13.51
CA ARG A 171 -4.02 -2.25 -12.12
C ARG A 171 -4.57 -0.91 -11.66
N LEU A 172 -5.77 -0.95 -11.10
CA LEU A 172 -6.35 0.16 -10.34
C LEU A 172 -5.73 0.15 -8.95
N VAL A 173 -5.08 1.25 -8.59
CA VAL A 173 -4.40 1.45 -7.32
C VAL A 173 -5.30 2.29 -6.41
N ILE A 174 -5.64 1.74 -5.26
CA ILE A 174 -6.50 2.36 -4.25
C ILE A 174 -5.68 2.44 -2.97
N THR A 175 -5.32 3.65 -2.53
CA THR A 175 -4.53 3.87 -1.31
C THR A 175 -5.40 4.51 -0.25
N ASP A 176 -5.48 3.92 0.95
CA ASP A 176 -6.12 4.59 2.09
C ASP A 176 -5.12 5.57 2.72
N ALA A 177 -5.34 6.87 2.53
CA ALA A 177 -4.43 7.94 2.93
C ALA A 177 -4.15 7.97 4.45
N ARG A 178 -5.04 7.38 5.26
CA ARG A 178 -4.90 7.32 6.72
C ARG A 178 -3.92 6.25 7.19
N THR A 179 -3.85 5.13 6.48
CA THR A 179 -3.04 3.96 6.88
C THR A 179 -1.83 3.75 5.97
N GLY A 180 -1.81 4.35 4.78
CA GLY A 180 -0.80 4.13 3.76
C GLY A 180 -0.90 2.75 3.09
N VAL A 181 -1.92 1.96 3.42
CA VAL A 181 -2.14 0.66 2.79
C VAL A 181 -2.67 0.88 1.38
N THR A 182 -2.03 0.21 0.43
CA THR A 182 -2.32 0.26 -1.00
C THR A 182 -2.91 -1.07 -1.44
N PHE A 183 -3.99 -1.01 -2.19
CA PHE A 183 -4.64 -2.15 -2.81
C PHE A 183 -4.55 -2.01 -4.33
N GLU A 184 -4.14 -3.06 -5.02
CA GLU A 184 -4.09 -3.08 -6.48
C GLU A 184 -5.06 -4.12 -7.04
N VAL A 185 -6.10 -3.64 -7.70
CA VAL A 185 -7.16 -4.45 -8.31
C VAL A 185 -6.86 -4.62 -9.79
N PRO A 186 -6.87 -5.86 -10.34
CA PRO A 186 -6.69 -6.08 -11.77
C PRO A 186 -7.75 -5.37 -12.61
N VAL A 187 -7.32 -4.81 -13.74
CA VAL A 187 -8.20 -4.17 -14.74
C VAL A 187 -7.88 -4.76 -16.10
N SER A 188 -8.92 -5.21 -16.80
CA SER A 188 -8.83 -5.61 -18.21
C SER A 188 -9.50 -4.56 -19.09
N VAL A 189 -8.77 -4.06 -20.08
CA VAL A 189 -9.30 -3.15 -21.09
C VAL A 189 -9.52 -3.95 -22.36
N LEU A 190 -10.76 -4.01 -22.81
CA LEU A 190 -11.19 -4.79 -23.97
C LEU A 190 -11.22 -3.91 -25.22
N ASP A 191 -11.09 -4.52 -26.40
CA ASP A 191 -11.19 -3.82 -27.69
C ASP A 191 -12.62 -3.89 -28.23
N PHE A 192 -13.07 -2.88 -28.97
CA PHE A 192 -14.45 -2.82 -29.51
C PHE A 192 -14.80 -4.14 -30.26
N PRO A 193 -16.05 -4.64 -30.22
CA PRO A 193 -16.39 -5.85 -30.97
C PRO A 193 -16.09 -5.67 -32.47
N PRO A 194 -15.70 -6.76 -33.18
CA PRO A 194 -15.47 -6.70 -34.62
C PRO A 194 -16.70 -6.10 -35.33
N PRO A 195 -16.53 -5.30 -36.40
CA PRO A 195 -17.64 -4.70 -37.11
C PRO A 195 -18.63 -5.79 -37.56
N PRO A 196 -19.95 -5.50 -37.59
CA PRO A 196 -20.92 -6.47 -38.09
C PRO A 196 -20.56 -6.85 -39.54
N ASN A 197 -20.45 -8.16 -39.78
CA ASN A 197 -20.28 -8.74 -41.11
C ASN A 197 -21.46 -8.38 -42.02
#